data_AF-A0A968I839-F1
#
_entry.id   AF-A0A968I839-F1
#
_cell.length_a   1.000
_cell.length_b   1.000
_cell.length_c   1.000
_cell.angle_alpha   90.00
_cell.angle_beta   90.00
_cell.angle_gamma   90.00
#
_symmetry.space_group_name_H-M   'P 1'
#
loop_
_entity.id
_entity.type
_entity.pdbx_description
1 polymer ?
#
loop_
_entity_poly.entity_id
_entity_poly.type
_entity_poly.pdbx_seq_one_letter_code
_entity_poly.pdbx_strand_id
1 'polypeptide(L)'
;MDLDVQITALNVVKPKLERLRALGGSLEEADARFAWDEARYASLEELRNQLGLLRKLEKDEREVKAQLRTANTEVTTLQAQLEAGEGQLGALKLEGTGLGDAVKAVQSALEAARRENLVAQVVTGLEIGDPCPVCGEALTALPDAGESRVPALEAELETVTARLNDLRAQFRATQETNRLNTVNLEKLHAQSAQLETRLDGVRGELETLRGAFRRAVGDVDDPVSAVQEARAGLLAGLAAEIVAQTGGADVEGQIVALARRKRQLEDAQRNAEKALSESQVALGAAQTALEGAMSLRDERDAEVLELQSELEAALRTADCATPQSARDAALPEPEIQRLESLEREFTERLTLIRERD
;
A
#
# COMPACT_ATOMS: atom_id res chain seq x y z
N MET A 1 -17.13 2.46 42.08
CA MET A 1 -16.22 1.44 41.50
C MET A 1 -16.61 1.04 40.08
N ASP A 2 -17.90 0.92 39.76
CA ASP A 2 -18.35 0.45 38.43
C ASP A 2 -18.00 1.40 37.25
N LEU A 3 -18.11 2.72 37.42
CA LEU A 3 -17.83 3.69 36.35
C LEU A 3 -16.35 3.72 35.89
N ASP A 4 -15.40 3.53 36.80
CA ASP A 4 -13.97 3.53 36.47
C ASP A 4 -13.57 2.30 35.68
N VAL A 5 -14.18 1.16 35.98
CA VAL A 5 -14.01 -0.09 35.24
C VAL A 5 -14.57 0.08 33.82
N GLN A 6 -15.77 0.65 33.69
CA GLN A 6 -16.39 0.90 32.38
C GLN A 6 -15.59 1.90 31.52
N ILE A 7 -15.13 3.01 32.10
CA ILE A 7 -14.29 3.99 31.38
C ILE A 7 -12.97 3.35 30.95
N THR A 8 -12.32 2.59 31.83
CA THR A 8 -11.07 1.89 31.50
C THR A 8 -11.29 0.88 30.38
N ALA A 9 -12.37 0.10 30.43
CA ALA A 9 -12.72 -0.86 29.39
C ALA A 9 -12.92 -0.17 28.03
N LEU A 10 -13.70 0.91 27.96
CA LEU A 10 -13.91 1.66 26.72
C LEU A 10 -12.64 2.33 26.19
N ASN A 11 -11.75 2.79 27.08
CA ASN A 11 -10.45 3.35 26.69
C ASN A 11 -9.52 2.32 26.03
N VAL A 12 -9.67 1.02 26.33
CA VAL A 12 -8.94 -0.05 25.62
C VAL A 12 -9.48 -0.24 24.20
N VAL A 13 -10.78 -0.04 23.98
CA VAL A 13 -11.41 -0.21 22.65
C VAL A 13 -11.18 0.99 21.74
N LYS A 14 -11.13 2.21 22.30
CA LYS A 14 -10.92 3.45 21.57
C LYS A 14 -9.79 3.39 20.51
N PRO A 15 -8.55 2.99 20.83
CA PRO A 15 -7.47 2.92 19.82
C PRO A 15 -7.76 1.89 18.71
N LYS A 16 -8.51 0.81 19.00
CA LYS A 16 -8.95 -0.14 17.96
C LYS A 16 -9.96 0.51 17.01
N LEU A 17 -10.89 1.31 17.54
CA LEU A 17 -11.87 2.05 16.74
C LEU A 17 -11.22 3.11 15.85
N GLU A 18 -10.27 3.88 16.40
CA GLU A 18 -9.48 4.85 15.64
C GLU A 18 -8.70 4.15 14.52
N ARG A 19 -8.11 2.99 14.81
CA ARG A 19 -7.42 2.17 13.83
C ARG A 19 -8.36 1.67 12.73
N LEU A 20 -9.53 1.11 13.08
CA LEU A 20 -10.52 0.65 12.11
C LEU A 20 -10.87 1.77 11.12
N ARG A 21 -11.16 2.98 11.65
CA ARG A 21 -11.46 4.16 10.83
C ARG A 21 -10.28 4.59 9.96
N ALA A 22 -9.06 4.59 10.51
CA ALA A 22 -7.85 4.94 9.76
C ALA A 22 -7.57 3.99 8.60
N LEU A 23 -7.95 2.71 8.75
CA LEU A 23 -7.86 1.70 7.70
C LEU A 23 -9.08 1.72 6.75
N GLY A 24 -10.02 2.64 6.96
CA GLY A 24 -11.21 2.84 6.12
C GLY A 24 -12.34 1.84 6.37
N GLY A 25 -12.34 1.14 7.50
CA GLY A 25 -13.43 0.23 7.88
C GLY A 25 -14.52 0.91 8.72
N SER A 26 -15.67 0.26 8.83
CA SER A 26 -16.83 0.70 9.62
C SER A 26 -17.29 -0.37 10.61
N LEU A 27 -17.94 0.04 11.70
CA LEU A 27 -18.58 -0.90 12.64
C LEU A 27 -19.79 -1.62 12.01
N GLU A 28 -20.39 -1.03 10.96
CA GLU A 28 -21.51 -1.64 10.22
C GLU A 28 -21.09 -2.90 9.46
N GLU A 29 -19.79 -3.02 9.15
CA GLU A 29 -19.22 -4.14 8.41
C GLU A 29 -18.82 -5.31 9.33
N ALA A 30 -19.17 -5.25 10.62
CA ALA A 30 -18.80 -6.26 11.60
C ALA A 30 -19.28 -7.66 11.20
N ASP A 31 -18.33 -8.60 11.09
CA ASP A 31 -18.60 -10.00 10.80
C ASP A 31 -17.69 -10.92 11.63
N ALA A 32 -18.30 -11.60 12.59
CA ALA A 32 -17.60 -12.48 13.54
C ALA A 32 -17.02 -13.76 12.88
N ARG A 33 -17.33 -14.03 11.60
CA ARG A 33 -16.70 -15.12 10.85
C ARG A 33 -15.22 -14.87 10.58
N PHE A 34 -14.80 -13.60 10.62
CA PHE A 34 -13.41 -13.21 10.42
C PHE A 34 -12.77 -12.82 11.75
N ALA A 35 -11.50 -13.17 11.90
CA ALA A 35 -10.67 -12.75 13.03
C ALA A 35 -9.68 -11.69 12.56
N TRP A 36 -9.46 -10.66 13.38
CA TRP A 36 -8.44 -9.65 13.10
C TRP A 36 -7.04 -10.26 13.20
N ASP A 37 -6.23 -10.05 12.17
CA ASP A 37 -4.82 -10.41 12.14
C ASP A 37 -4.05 -9.25 11.51
N GLU A 38 -3.31 -8.53 12.36
CA GLU A 38 -2.55 -7.35 11.98
C GLU A 38 -1.41 -7.66 11.01
N ALA A 39 -0.70 -8.77 11.21
CA ALA A 39 0.41 -9.17 10.34
C ALA A 39 -0.12 -9.56 8.96
N ARG A 40 -1.24 -10.30 8.94
CA ARG A 40 -1.90 -10.65 7.68
C ARG A 40 -2.43 -9.41 6.95
N TYR A 41 -3.03 -8.45 7.65
CA TYR A 41 -3.48 -7.19 7.05
C TYR A 41 -2.33 -6.43 6.41
N ALA A 42 -1.19 -6.29 7.11
CA ALA A 42 0.00 -5.63 6.57
C ALA A 42 0.53 -6.33 5.30
N SER A 43 0.53 -7.67 5.28
CA SER A 43 0.94 -8.43 4.09
C SER A 43 0.00 -8.23 2.89
N LEU A 44 -1.32 -8.11 3.14
CA LEU A 44 -2.30 -7.85 2.09
C LEU A 44 -2.20 -6.42 1.55
N GLU A 45 -1.85 -5.45 2.39
CA GLU A 45 -1.57 -4.07 1.97
C GLU A 45 -0.35 -3.98 1.06
N GLU A 46 0.73 -4.70 1.39
CA GLU A 46 1.91 -4.77 0.53
C GLU A 46 1.55 -5.39 -0.84
N LEU A 47 0.81 -6.50 -0.85
CA LEU A 47 0.33 -7.11 -2.10
C LEU A 47 -0.58 -6.17 -2.89
N ARG A 48 -1.47 -5.41 -2.22
CA ARG A 48 -2.32 -4.40 -2.86
C ARG A 48 -1.48 -3.36 -3.59
N ASN A 49 -0.39 -2.88 -2.98
CA ASN A 49 0.52 -1.93 -3.59
C ASN A 49 1.28 -2.52 -4.79
N GLN A 50 1.48 -3.84 -4.80
CA GLN A 50 2.15 -4.58 -5.89
C GLN A 50 1.22 -4.96 -7.06
N LEU A 51 -0.10 -4.72 -6.98
CA LEU A 51 -1.04 -5.02 -8.07
C LEU A 51 -0.72 -4.28 -9.38
N GLY A 52 -0.22 -3.04 -9.28
CA GLY A 52 0.23 -2.29 -10.44
C GLY A 52 1.42 -2.96 -11.14
N LEU A 53 2.35 -3.50 -10.36
CA LEU A 53 3.49 -4.25 -10.88
C LEU A 53 3.04 -5.55 -11.54
N LEU A 54 2.12 -6.30 -10.92
CA LEU A 54 1.57 -7.53 -11.51
C LEU A 54 0.99 -7.27 -12.91
N ARG A 55 0.09 -6.29 -13.03
CA ARG A 55 -0.52 -5.93 -14.32
C ARG A 55 0.50 -5.48 -15.35
N LYS A 56 1.53 -4.74 -14.93
CA LYS A 56 2.62 -4.30 -15.79
C LYS A 56 3.41 -5.51 -16.31
N LEU A 57 3.82 -6.42 -15.44
CA LEU A 57 4.57 -7.61 -15.82
C LEU A 57 3.76 -8.53 -16.75
N GLU A 58 2.45 -8.68 -16.54
CA GLU A 58 1.58 -9.46 -17.44
C GLU A 58 1.44 -8.82 -18.83
N LYS A 59 1.48 -7.48 -18.89
CA LYS A 59 1.51 -6.75 -20.15
C LYS A 59 2.88 -6.94 -20.83
N ASP A 60 3.96 -6.76 -20.09
CA ASP A 60 5.34 -6.91 -20.58
C ASP A 60 5.57 -8.34 -21.11
N GLU A 61 5.08 -9.38 -20.42
CA GLU A 61 5.19 -10.77 -20.88
C GLU A 61 4.49 -10.97 -22.24
N ARG A 62 3.29 -10.40 -22.41
CA ARG A 62 2.53 -10.48 -23.67
C ARG A 62 3.25 -9.74 -24.80
N GLU A 63 3.77 -8.55 -24.52
CA GLU A 63 4.51 -7.75 -25.52
C GLU A 63 5.79 -8.44 -25.95
N VAL A 64 6.59 -8.96 -25.01
CA VAL A 64 7.84 -9.67 -25.33
C VAL A 64 7.55 -10.97 -26.10
N LYS A 65 6.51 -11.72 -25.74
CA LYS A 65 6.07 -12.90 -26.52
C LYS A 65 5.68 -12.54 -27.94
N ALA A 66 4.96 -11.43 -28.14
CA ALA A 66 4.58 -10.98 -29.47
C ALA A 66 5.81 -10.58 -30.30
N GLN A 67 6.74 -9.83 -29.70
CA GLN A 67 8.01 -9.45 -30.34
C GLN A 67 8.84 -10.67 -30.73
N LEU A 68 8.93 -11.68 -29.87
CA LEU A 68 9.66 -12.92 -30.15
C LEU A 68 9.04 -13.69 -31.32
N ARG A 69 7.70 -13.75 -31.41
CA ARG A 69 7.02 -14.36 -32.57
C ARG A 69 7.36 -13.63 -33.86
N THR A 70 7.31 -12.30 -33.86
CA THR A 70 7.67 -11.50 -35.04
C THR A 70 9.12 -11.73 -35.45
N ALA A 71 10.07 -11.66 -34.50
CA ALA A 71 11.47 -11.91 -34.77
C ALA A 71 11.71 -13.32 -35.36
N ASN A 72 11.05 -14.34 -34.81
CA ASN A 72 11.13 -15.71 -35.34
C ASN A 72 10.58 -15.82 -36.76
N THR A 73 9.47 -15.13 -37.09
CA THR A 73 8.95 -15.11 -38.47
C THR A 73 9.91 -14.43 -39.45
N GLU A 74 10.57 -13.35 -39.02
CA GLU A 74 11.58 -12.65 -39.82
C GLU A 74 12.82 -13.52 -40.06
N VAL A 75 13.29 -14.24 -39.03
CA VAL A 75 14.37 -15.23 -39.13
C VAL A 75 14.06 -16.27 -40.19
N THR A 76 12.88 -16.92 -40.12
CA THR A 76 12.50 -17.91 -41.14
C THR A 76 12.40 -17.33 -42.54
N THR A 77 11.94 -16.09 -42.67
CA THR A 77 11.83 -15.42 -43.97
C THR A 77 13.20 -15.13 -44.57
N LEU A 78 14.15 -14.63 -43.77
CA LEU A 78 15.51 -14.36 -44.23
C LEU A 78 16.29 -15.64 -44.54
N GLN A 79 16.09 -16.72 -43.77
CA GLN A 79 16.67 -18.03 -44.07
C GLN A 79 16.23 -18.53 -45.45
N ALA A 80 14.92 -18.46 -45.74
CA ALA A 80 14.41 -18.82 -47.07
C ALA A 80 14.98 -17.94 -48.19
N GLN A 81 15.18 -16.64 -47.94
CA GLN A 81 15.81 -15.73 -48.91
C GLN A 81 17.29 -16.07 -49.16
N LEU A 82 18.02 -16.47 -48.12
CA LEU A 82 19.42 -16.91 -48.26
C LEU A 82 19.53 -18.19 -49.08
N GLU A 83 18.71 -19.20 -48.78
CA GLU A 83 18.67 -20.46 -49.53
C GLU A 83 18.33 -20.22 -51.02
N ALA A 84 17.33 -19.36 -51.28
CA ALA A 84 16.97 -18.98 -52.64
C ALA A 84 18.12 -18.26 -53.37
N GLY A 85 18.80 -17.32 -52.70
CA GLY A 85 19.94 -16.61 -53.24
C GLY A 85 21.15 -17.50 -53.50
N GLU A 86 21.41 -18.49 -52.63
CA GLU A 86 22.46 -19.50 -52.84
C GLU A 86 22.17 -20.37 -54.07
N GLY A 87 20.91 -20.79 -54.23
CA GLY A 87 20.45 -21.48 -55.44
C GLY A 87 20.66 -20.65 -56.71
N GLN A 88 20.32 -19.36 -56.66
CA GLN A 88 20.52 -18.43 -57.77
C GLN A 88 22.01 -18.24 -58.11
N LEU A 89 22.88 -18.10 -57.11
CA LEU A 89 24.34 -18.03 -57.32
C LEU A 89 24.88 -19.30 -57.98
N GLY A 90 24.38 -20.47 -57.59
CA GLY A 90 24.71 -21.75 -58.22
C GLY A 90 24.33 -21.78 -59.70
N ALA A 91 23.10 -21.36 -60.03
CA ALA A 91 22.62 -21.28 -61.41
C ALA A 91 23.42 -20.28 -62.26
N LEU A 92 23.66 -19.07 -61.75
CA LEU A 92 24.45 -18.04 -62.42
C LEU A 92 25.90 -18.51 -62.65
N LYS A 93 26.49 -19.24 -61.70
CA LYS A 93 27.83 -19.80 -61.88
C LYS A 93 27.88 -20.81 -63.03
N LEU A 94 26.89 -21.70 -63.11
CA LEU A 94 26.80 -22.69 -64.18
C LEU A 94 26.60 -22.03 -65.56
N GLU A 95 25.67 -21.08 -65.65
CA GLU A 95 25.45 -20.31 -66.89
C GLU A 95 26.72 -19.54 -67.28
N GLY A 96 27.44 -18.97 -66.30
CA GLY A 96 28.67 -18.23 -66.52
C GLY A 96 29.81 -19.11 -67.05
N THR A 97 29.91 -20.35 -66.58
CA THR A 97 30.86 -21.32 -67.14
C THR A 97 30.51 -21.67 -68.59
N GLY A 98 29.22 -21.89 -68.89
CA GLY A 98 28.78 -22.18 -70.25
C GLY A 98 29.04 -21.03 -71.22
N LEU A 99 28.73 -19.78 -70.83
CA LEU A 99 29.06 -18.60 -71.63
C LEU A 99 30.57 -18.40 -71.77
N GLY A 100 31.35 -18.68 -70.72
CA GLY A 100 32.81 -18.62 -70.79
C GLY A 100 33.38 -19.59 -71.82
N ASP A 101 32.83 -20.79 -71.94
CA ASP A 101 33.24 -21.77 -72.94
C ASP A 101 32.74 -21.38 -74.35
N ALA A 102 31.55 -20.79 -74.46
CA ALA A 102 31.07 -20.21 -75.72
C ALA A 102 31.97 -19.08 -76.24
N VAL A 103 32.42 -18.16 -75.36
CA VAL A 103 33.40 -17.12 -75.73
C VAL A 103 34.67 -17.74 -76.31
N LYS A 104 35.24 -18.76 -75.67
CA LYS A 104 36.45 -19.44 -76.17
C LYS A 104 36.21 -20.11 -77.52
N ALA A 105 35.04 -20.73 -77.71
CA ALA A 105 34.67 -21.39 -78.95
C ALA A 105 34.55 -20.39 -80.11
N VAL A 106 33.84 -19.27 -79.89
CA VAL A 106 33.70 -18.20 -80.90
C VAL A 106 35.04 -17.54 -81.19
N GLN A 107 35.89 -17.30 -80.19
CA GLN A 107 37.26 -16.80 -80.39
C GLN A 107 38.09 -17.74 -81.26
N SER A 108 38.05 -19.05 -80.98
CA SER A 108 38.77 -20.05 -81.76
C SER A 108 38.26 -20.12 -83.21
N ALA A 109 36.93 -20.03 -83.40
CA ALA A 109 36.31 -19.98 -84.72
C ALA A 109 36.68 -18.69 -85.48
N LEU A 110 36.71 -17.55 -84.79
CA LEU A 110 37.13 -16.27 -85.36
C LEU A 110 38.59 -16.30 -85.82
N GLU A 111 39.49 -16.89 -85.03
CA GLU A 111 40.88 -17.07 -85.43
C GLU A 111 41.03 -17.98 -86.66
N ALA A 112 40.26 -19.08 -86.71
CA ALA A 112 40.24 -19.97 -87.88
C ALA A 112 39.71 -19.24 -89.13
N ALA A 113 38.58 -18.52 -89.02
CA ALA A 113 38.00 -17.75 -90.11
C ALA A 113 38.93 -16.62 -90.59
N ARG A 114 39.67 -15.97 -89.69
CA ARG A 114 40.71 -14.98 -90.05
C ARG A 114 41.84 -15.61 -90.85
N ARG A 115 42.31 -16.81 -90.46
CA ARG A 115 43.32 -17.57 -91.21
C ARG A 115 42.81 -17.95 -92.60
N GLU A 116 41.59 -18.46 -92.71
CA GLU A 116 40.95 -18.81 -93.98
C GLU A 116 40.80 -17.59 -94.90
N ASN A 117 40.35 -16.45 -94.36
CA ASN A 117 40.20 -15.21 -95.12
C ASN A 117 41.55 -14.64 -95.60
N LEU A 118 42.62 -14.77 -94.79
CA LEU A 118 43.98 -14.40 -95.22
C LEU A 118 44.45 -15.28 -96.38
N VAL A 119 44.21 -16.59 -96.32
CA VAL A 119 44.52 -17.52 -97.42
C VAL A 119 43.72 -17.13 -98.66
N ALA A 120 42.42 -16.87 -98.53
CA ALA A 120 41.57 -16.44 -99.65
C ALA A 120 42.08 -15.14 -100.29
N GLN A 121 42.48 -14.14 -99.50
CA GLN A 121 43.06 -12.89 -100.01
C GLN A 121 44.38 -13.10 -100.77
N VAL A 122 45.25 -13.99 -100.31
CA VAL A 122 46.52 -14.32 -101.01
C VAL A 122 46.26 -15.06 -102.30
N VAL A 123 45.24 -15.92 -102.33
CA VAL A 123 44.82 -16.71 -103.51
C VAL A 123 44.05 -15.85 -104.52
N THR A 124 43.49 -14.72 -104.10
CA THR A 124 42.72 -13.82 -104.97
C THR A 124 43.65 -13.16 -106.00
N GLY A 125 43.58 -13.61 -107.26
CA GLY A 125 44.44 -13.14 -108.35
C GLY A 125 45.60 -14.07 -108.73
N LEU A 126 45.71 -15.26 -108.11
CA LEU A 126 46.60 -16.34 -108.54
C LEU A 126 45.84 -17.32 -109.45
N GLU A 127 46.47 -17.75 -110.53
CA GLU A 127 45.95 -18.77 -111.44
C GLU A 127 46.66 -20.12 -111.27
N ILE A 128 46.01 -21.21 -111.71
CA ILE A 128 46.65 -22.53 -111.75
C ILE A 128 47.83 -22.48 -112.72
N GLY A 129 49.04 -22.76 -112.23
CA GLY A 129 50.30 -22.62 -112.97
C GLY A 129 51.19 -21.47 -112.49
N ASP A 130 50.66 -20.50 -111.75
CA ASP A 130 51.48 -19.44 -111.13
C ASP A 130 52.41 -20.01 -110.04
N PRO A 131 53.61 -19.44 -109.82
CA PRO A 131 54.48 -19.84 -108.74
C PRO A 131 53.86 -19.46 -107.39
N CYS A 132 53.75 -20.43 -106.49
CA CYS A 132 53.25 -20.23 -105.14
C CYS A 132 54.06 -19.15 -104.40
N PRO A 133 53.43 -18.13 -103.80
CA PRO A 133 54.13 -17.01 -103.14
C PRO A 133 54.89 -17.43 -101.87
N VAL A 134 54.71 -18.66 -101.39
CA VAL A 134 55.39 -19.17 -100.19
C VAL A 134 56.57 -20.09 -100.53
N CYS A 135 56.40 -21.03 -101.48
CA CYS A 135 57.42 -22.03 -101.81
C CYS A 135 57.99 -21.94 -103.24
N GLY A 136 57.39 -21.13 -104.12
CA GLY A 136 57.84 -20.93 -105.50
C GLY A 136 57.46 -22.02 -106.50
N GLU A 137 56.82 -23.11 -106.07
CA GLU A 137 56.35 -24.19 -106.95
C GLU A 137 55.04 -23.82 -107.67
N ALA A 138 54.82 -24.35 -108.89
CA ALA A 138 53.61 -24.05 -109.67
C ALA A 138 52.34 -24.60 -109.00
N LEU A 139 51.31 -23.75 -108.87
CA LEU A 139 50.04 -24.11 -108.24
C LEU A 139 49.27 -25.15 -109.07
N THR A 140 48.83 -26.23 -108.44
CA THR A 140 48.05 -27.31 -109.08
C THR A 140 46.56 -27.28 -108.72
N ALA A 141 46.19 -26.56 -107.66
CA ALA A 141 44.81 -26.30 -107.25
C ALA A 141 44.76 -25.00 -106.42
N LEU A 142 43.67 -24.26 -106.52
CA LEU A 142 43.42 -23.05 -105.72
C LEU A 142 42.35 -23.36 -104.65
N PRO A 143 42.56 -22.97 -103.39
CA PRO A 143 41.52 -23.03 -102.36
C PRO A 143 40.30 -22.17 -102.75
N ASP A 144 39.10 -22.64 -102.40
CA ASP A 144 37.86 -21.89 -102.65
C ASP A 144 37.80 -20.63 -101.76
N ALA A 145 37.73 -19.46 -102.38
CA ALA A 145 37.64 -18.17 -101.71
C ALA A 145 36.17 -17.86 -101.38
N GLY A 146 35.59 -18.63 -100.46
CA GLY A 146 34.21 -18.42 -99.99
C GLY A 146 34.00 -17.07 -99.29
N GLU A 147 32.75 -16.74 -98.96
CA GLU A 147 32.40 -15.51 -98.22
C GLU A 147 33.02 -15.47 -96.81
N SER A 148 33.58 -14.31 -96.42
CA SER A 148 34.24 -14.13 -95.12
C SER A 148 33.25 -14.18 -93.97
N ARG A 149 33.47 -15.13 -93.04
CA ARG A 149 32.68 -15.29 -91.80
C ARG A 149 33.13 -14.38 -90.65
N VAL A 150 34.20 -13.61 -90.85
CA VAL A 150 34.84 -12.80 -89.80
C VAL A 150 33.87 -11.77 -89.17
N PRO A 151 33.12 -10.95 -89.93
CA PRO A 151 32.23 -9.95 -89.33
C PRO A 151 31.11 -10.56 -88.48
N ALA A 152 30.58 -11.71 -88.89
CA ALA A 152 29.54 -12.42 -88.16
C ALA A 152 30.07 -12.97 -86.82
N LEU A 153 31.27 -13.57 -86.83
CA LEU A 153 31.92 -14.10 -85.62
C LEU A 153 32.37 -12.99 -84.65
N GLU A 154 32.74 -11.81 -85.15
CA GLU A 154 33.04 -10.64 -84.31
C GLU A 154 31.78 -10.13 -83.60
N ALA A 155 30.65 -10.02 -84.31
CA ALA A 155 29.37 -9.63 -83.72
C ALA A 155 28.86 -10.68 -82.71
N GLU A 156 29.05 -11.97 -83.00
CA GLU A 156 28.72 -13.04 -82.07
C GLU A 156 29.59 -12.97 -80.80
N LEU A 157 30.90 -12.75 -80.96
CA LEU A 157 31.83 -12.61 -79.84
C LEU A 157 31.45 -11.43 -78.94
N GLU A 158 31.11 -10.28 -79.52
CA GLU A 158 30.64 -9.11 -78.79
C GLU A 158 29.37 -9.43 -77.99
N THR A 159 28.40 -10.09 -78.62
CA THR A 159 27.11 -10.47 -78.00
C THR A 159 27.32 -11.43 -76.82
N VAL A 160 28.09 -12.50 -77.01
CA VAL A 160 28.35 -13.48 -75.94
C VAL A 160 29.17 -12.86 -74.80
N THR A 161 30.12 -11.98 -75.11
CA THR A 161 30.91 -11.26 -74.11
C THR A 161 30.06 -10.29 -73.29
N ALA A 162 29.15 -9.55 -73.94
CA ALA A 162 28.20 -8.67 -73.27
C ALA A 162 27.33 -9.46 -72.29
N ARG A 163 26.74 -10.58 -72.74
CA ARG A 163 25.93 -11.46 -71.89
C ARG A 163 26.72 -12.02 -70.70
N LEU A 164 27.98 -12.39 -70.89
CA LEU A 164 28.85 -12.84 -69.79
C LEU A 164 29.11 -11.73 -68.76
N ASN A 165 29.28 -10.49 -69.21
CA ASN A 165 29.49 -9.35 -68.31
C ASN A 165 28.22 -9.02 -67.51
N ASP A 166 27.04 -9.07 -68.14
CA ASP A 166 25.76 -8.90 -67.46
C ASP A 166 25.56 -9.98 -66.39
N LEU A 167 25.87 -11.22 -66.72
CA LEU A 167 25.77 -12.34 -65.78
C LEU A 167 26.73 -12.17 -64.58
N ARG A 168 27.95 -11.68 -64.82
CA ARG A 168 28.91 -11.34 -63.75
C ARG A 168 28.39 -10.23 -62.85
N ALA A 169 27.71 -9.23 -63.41
CA ALA A 169 27.10 -8.17 -62.62
C ALA A 169 25.96 -8.72 -61.74
N GLN A 170 25.08 -9.55 -62.30
CA GLN A 170 24.01 -10.22 -61.55
C GLN A 170 24.55 -11.12 -60.43
N PHE A 171 25.63 -11.87 -60.71
CA PHE A 171 26.29 -12.70 -59.71
C PHE A 171 26.81 -11.86 -58.52
N ARG A 172 27.50 -10.75 -58.80
CA ARG A 172 27.99 -9.84 -57.75
C ARG A 172 26.85 -9.21 -56.94
N ALA A 173 25.78 -8.79 -57.60
CA ALA A 173 24.62 -8.20 -56.92
C ALA A 173 23.90 -9.21 -56.00
N THR A 174 23.74 -10.45 -56.48
CA THR A 174 23.15 -11.54 -55.68
C THR A 174 24.05 -11.91 -54.50
N GLN A 175 25.37 -11.96 -54.73
CA GLN A 175 26.35 -12.24 -53.68
C GLN A 175 26.33 -11.19 -52.57
N GLU A 176 26.25 -9.90 -52.92
CA GLU A 176 26.16 -8.83 -51.94
C GLU A 176 24.84 -8.87 -51.17
N THR A 177 23.73 -9.16 -51.85
CA THR A 177 22.42 -9.33 -51.20
C THR A 177 22.45 -10.47 -50.18
N ASN A 178 23.02 -11.62 -50.53
CA ASN A 178 23.18 -12.73 -49.59
C ASN A 178 24.06 -12.35 -48.41
N ARG A 179 25.19 -11.67 -48.64
CA ARG A 179 26.07 -11.20 -47.57
C ARG A 179 25.32 -10.29 -46.58
N LEU A 180 24.52 -9.34 -47.07
CA LEU A 180 23.70 -8.47 -46.24
C LEU A 180 22.64 -9.25 -45.46
N ASN A 181 21.98 -10.20 -46.11
CA ASN A 181 20.99 -11.07 -45.47
C ASN A 181 21.61 -11.93 -44.36
N THR A 182 22.84 -12.44 -44.51
CA THR A 182 23.56 -13.18 -43.46
C THR A 182 23.79 -12.29 -42.24
N VAL A 183 24.28 -11.06 -42.43
CA VAL A 183 24.50 -10.11 -41.32
C VAL A 183 23.19 -9.74 -40.62
N ASN A 184 22.10 -9.57 -41.38
CA ASN A 184 20.78 -9.27 -40.80
C ASN A 184 20.23 -10.47 -40.02
N LEU A 185 20.46 -11.69 -40.51
CA LEU A 185 20.06 -12.92 -39.82
C LEU A 185 20.78 -13.07 -38.47
N GLU A 186 22.08 -12.81 -38.42
CA GLU A 186 22.86 -12.81 -37.17
C GLU A 186 22.31 -11.80 -36.16
N LYS A 187 21.98 -10.58 -36.62
CA LYS A 187 21.37 -9.54 -35.76
C LYS A 187 20.01 -9.98 -35.21
N LEU A 188 19.16 -10.59 -36.03
CA LEU A 188 17.86 -11.07 -35.60
C LEU A 188 17.96 -12.25 -34.63
N HIS A 189 18.93 -13.14 -34.81
CA HIS A 189 19.22 -14.19 -33.83
C HIS A 189 19.67 -13.59 -32.48
N ALA A 190 20.57 -12.60 -32.50
CA ALA A 190 20.99 -11.91 -31.28
C ALA A 190 19.81 -11.19 -30.59
N GLN A 191 18.94 -10.53 -31.36
CA GLN A 191 17.73 -9.91 -30.84
C GLN A 191 16.76 -10.94 -30.24
N SER A 192 16.57 -12.08 -30.90
CA SER A 192 15.69 -13.15 -30.40
C SER A 192 16.20 -13.70 -29.06
N ALA A 193 17.50 -13.95 -28.94
CA ALA A 193 18.12 -14.40 -27.68
C ALA A 193 17.97 -13.37 -26.54
N GLN A 194 18.08 -12.07 -26.86
CA GLN A 194 17.82 -11.00 -25.88
C GLN A 194 16.34 -10.98 -25.44
N LEU A 195 15.41 -11.15 -26.38
CA LEU A 195 13.98 -11.21 -26.08
C LEU A 195 13.62 -12.45 -25.24
N GLU A 196 14.23 -13.60 -25.52
CA GLU A 196 14.07 -14.82 -24.71
C GLU A 196 14.56 -14.61 -23.28
N THR A 197 15.77 -14.05 -23.12
CA THR A 197 16.32 -13.73 -21.79
C THR A 197 15.40 -12.76 -21.03
N ARG A 198 14.87 -11.74 -21.71
CA ARG A 198 13.92 -10.79 -21.11
C ARG A 198 12.61 -11.48 -20.74
N LEU A 199 12.10 -12.39 -21.58
CA LEU A 199 10.89 -13.15 -21.32
C LEU A 199 11.03 -14.02 -20.07
N ASP A 200 12.17 -14.70 -19.93
CA ASP A 200 12.45 -15.54 -18.77
C ASP A 200 12.57 -14.71 -17.48
N GLY A 201 13.20 -13.53 -17.56
CA GLY A 201 13.24 -12.57 -16.44
C GLY A 201 11.84 -12.15 -15.99
N VAL A 202 11.00 -11.68 -16.94
CA VAL A 202 9.61 -11.27 -16.65
C VAL A 202 8.79 -12.42 -16.09
N ARG A 203 8.96 -13.64 -16.60
CA ARG A 203 8.28 -14.84 -16.10
C ARG A 203 8.71 -15.20 -14.68
N GLY A 204 10.00 -15.12 -14.37
CA GLY A 204 10.49 -15.37 -13.01
C GLY A 204 9.92 -14.38 -11.99
N GLU A 205 9.85 -13.09 -12.36
CA GLU A 205 9.22 -12.07 -11.53
C GLU A 205 7.71 -12.30 -11.37
N LEU A 206 6.99 -12.63 -12.45
CA LEU A 206 5.57 -12.98 -12.42
C LEU A 206 5.30 -14.17 -11.50
N GLU A 207 6.09 -15.24 -11.60
CA GLU A 207 5.90 -16.44 -10.80
C GLU A 207 6.14 -16.16 -9.32
N THR A 208 7.17 -15.39 -9.00
CA THR A 208 7.46 -14.98 -7.62
C THR A 208 6.31 -14.16 -7.04
N LEU A 209 5.81 -13.20 -7.80
CA LEU A 209 4.73 -12.32 -7.37
C LEU A 209 3.41 -13.08 -7.25
N ARG A 210 3.03 -13.88 -8.25
CA ARG A 210 1.85 -14.76 -8.20
C ARG A 210 1.93 -15.76 -7.05
N GLY A 211 3.10 -16.30 -6.76
CA GLY A 211 3.32 -17.15 -5.59
C GLY A 211 3.06 -16.42 -4.27
N ALA A 212 3.39 -15.12 -4.17
CA ALA A 212 3.05 -14.30 -3.01
C ALA A 212 1.53 -14.08 -2.88
N PHE A 213 0.84 -13.75 -3.98
CA PHE A 213 -0.63 -13.66 -3.99
C PHE A 213 -1.27 -15.00 -3.60
N ARG A 214 -0.82 -16.10 -4.19
CA ARG A 214 -1.36 -17.44 -3.92
C ARG A 214 -1.25 -17.84 -2.44
N ARG A 215 -0.15 -17.49 -1.78
CA ARG A 215 0.02 -17.74 -0.34
C ARG A 215 -0.92 -16.90 0.53
N ALA A 216 -1.25 -15.69 0.11
CA ALA A 216 -2.07 -14.76 0.89
C ALA A 216 -3.58 -14.99 0.73
N VAL A 217 -4.04 -15.29 -0.50
CA VAL A 217 -5.46 -15.37 -0.85
C VAL A 217 -5.88 -16.67 -1.56
N GLY A 218 -4.95 -17.61 -1.75
CA GLY A 218 -5.22 -18.87 -2.47
C GLY A 218 -5.04 -18.73 -3.98
N ASP A 219 -5.27 -19.83 -4.70
CA ASP A 219 -5.21 -19.83 -6.16
C ASP A 219 -6.53 -19.29 -6.72
N VAL A 220 -6.49 -18.08 -7.27
CA VAL A 220 -7.65 -17.32 -7.71
C VAL A 220 -7.36 -16.68 -9.06
N ASP A 221 -8.36 -16.62 -9.92
CA ASP A 221 -8.23 -16.01 -11.26
C ASP A 221 -8.10 -14.48 -11.18
N ASP A 222 -8.73 -13.86 -10.17
CA ASP A 222 -8.66 -12.42 -9.91
C ASP A 222 -8.00 -12.11 -8.56
N PRO A 223 -6.65 -11.97 -8.53
CA PRO A 223 -5.94 -11.64 -7.31
C PRO A 223 -6.26 -10.24 -6.76
N VAL A 224 -6.77 -9.32 -7.60
CA VAL A 224 -7.13 -7.97 -7.16
C VAL A 224 -8.34 -8.06 -6.24
N SER A 225 -9.42 -8.66 -6.72
CA SER A 225 -10.66 -8.81 -5.96
C SER A 225 -10.43 -9.66 -4.72
N ALA A 226 -9.69 -10.76 -4.83
CA ALA A 226 -9.39 -11.63 -3.70
C ALA A 226 -8.60 -10.93 -2.57
N VAL A 227 -7.62 -10.08 -2.90
CA VAL A 227 -6.90 -9.28 -1.88
C VAL A 227 -7.82 -8.24 -1.24
N GLN A 228 -8.69 -7.60 -2.03
CA GLN A 228 -9.65 -6.63 -1.51
C GLN A 228 -10.67 -7.29 -0.57
N GLU A 229 -11.21 -8.46 -0.94
CA GLU A 229 -12.13 -9.25 -0.13
C GLU A 229 -11.47 -9.76 1.15
N ALA A 230 -10.26 -10.32 1.07
CA ALA A 230 -9.53 -10.78 2.25
C ALA A 230 -9.23 -9.61 3.21
N ARG A 231 -8.87 -8.45 2.68
CA ARG A 231 -8.65 -7.22 3.46
C ARG A 231 -9.95 -6.74 4.12
N ALA A 232 -11.05 -6.71 3.38
CA ALA A 232 -12.36 -6.34 3.91
C ALA A 232 -12.80 -7.30 5.02
N GLY A 233 -12.57 -8.61 4.85
CA GLY A 233 -12.83 -9.62 5.88
C GLY A 233 -12.04 -9.35 7.17
N LEU A 234 -10.75 -8.99 7.09
CA LEU A 234 -9.99 -8.63 8.29
C LEU A 234 -10.56 -7.38 8.99
N LEU A 235 -10.91 -6.33 8.24
CA LEU A 235 -11.54 -5.14 8.80
C LEU A 235 -12.89 -5.46 9.46
N ALA A 236 -13.69 -6.32 8.83
CA ALA A 236 -14.94 -6.86 9.38
C ALA A 236 -14.72 -7.62 10.69
N GLY A 237 -13.64 -8.39 10.80
CA GLY A 237 -13.23 -9.07 12.03
C GLY A 237 -12.82 -8.08 13.14
N LEU A 238 -12.06 -7.03 12.81
CA LEU A 238 -11.72 -5.97 13.77
C LEU A 238 -12.97 -5.21 14.25
N ALA A 239 -13.88 -4.91 13.33
CA ALA A 239 -15.18 -4.32 13.64
C ALA A 239 -15.99 -5.24 14.57
N ALA A 240 -16.02 -6.55 14.30
CA ALA A 240 -16.68 -7.54 15.17
C ALA A 240 -16.07 -7.61 16.57
N GLU A 241 -14.74 -7.55 16.71
CA GLU A 241 -14.08 -7.47 18.02
C GLU A 241 -14.50 -6.22 18.80
N ILE A 242 -14.59 -5.07 18.13
CA ILE A 242 -15.02 -3.81 18.75
C ILE A 242 -16.49 -3.93 19.16
N VAL A 243 -17.38 -4.37 18.27
CA VAL A 243 -18.81 -4.56 18.53
C VAL A 243 -19.04 -5.54 19.67
N ALA A 244 -18.27 -6.63 19.76
CA ALA A 244 -18.37 -7.59 20.86
C ALA A 244 -18.03 -6.96 22.23
N GLN A 245 -17.15 -5.95 22.26
CA GLN A 245 -16.74 -5.26 23.49
C GLN A 245 -17.66 -4.07 23.84
N THR A 246 -18.33 -3.47 22.86
CA THR A 246 -19.08 -2.20 23.02
C THR A 246 -20.57 -2.34 22.78
N GLY A 247 -21.03 -3.50 22.30
CA GLY A 247 -22.41 -3.69 21.83
C GLY A 247 -22.76 -2.86 20.59
N GLY A 248 -21.75 -2.36 19.85
CA GLY A 248 -21.95 -1.47 18.70
C GLY A 248 -22.30 -0.02 19.08
N ALA A 249 -22.15 0.35 20.35
CA ALA A 249 -22.45 1.70 20.81
C ALA A 249 -21.34 2.72 20.48
N ASP A 250 -21.70 4.00 20.51
CA ASP A 250 -20.74 5.10 20.38
C ASP A 250 -19.80 5.17 21.58
N VAL A 251 -18.61 4.59 21.41
CA VAL A 251 -17.56 4.49 22.43
C VAL A 251 -17.12 5.86 22.94
N GLU A 252 -16.95 6.82 22.05
CA GLU A 252 -16.45 8.15 22.42
C GLU A 252 -17.51 8.93 23.20
N GLY A 253 -18.76 8.91 22.71
CA GLY A 253 -19.90 9.51 23.41
C GLY A 253 -20.11 8.89 24.79
N GLN A 254 -19.98 7.56 24.92
CA GLN A 254 -20.09 6.86 26.20
C GLN A 254 -18.99 7.23 27.18
N ILE A 255 -17.72 7.31 26.74
CA ILE A 255 -16.61 7.73 27.60
C ILE A 255 -16.88 9.14 28.15
N VAL A 256 -17.30 10.08 27.29
CA VAL A 256 -17.60 11.46 27.71
C VAL A 256 -18.78 11.49 28.69
N ALA A 257 -19.84 10.74 28.43
CA ALA A 257 -21.02 10.66 29.30
C ALA A 257 -20.69 10.06 30.67
N LEU A 258 -19.93 8.95 30.71
CA LEU A 258 -19.50 8.30 31.95
C LEU A 258 -18.54 9.19 32.74
N ALA A 259 -17.60 9.87 32.08
CA ALA A 259 -16.69 10.81 32.73
C ALA A 259 -17.45 11.99 33.35
N ARG A 260 -18.47 12.52 32.66
CA ARG A 260 -19.36 13.56 33.20
C ARG A 260 -20.14 13.05 34.40
N ARG A 261 -20.69 11.83 34.33
CA ARG A 261 -21.45 11.22 35.43
C ARG A 261 -20.57 10.97 36.66
N LYS A 262 -19.33 10.52 36.45
CA LYS A 262 -18.34 10.35 37.52
C LYS A 262 -18.08 11.67 38.24
N ARG A 263 -17.77 12.75 37.51
CA ARG A 263 -17.56 14.08 38.10
C ARG A 263 -18.76 14.55 38.93
N GLN A 264 -19.98 14.38 38.40
CA GLN A 264 -21.21 14.72 39.14
C GLN A 264 -21.35 13.96 40.46
N LEU A 265 -21.01 12.67 40.48
CA LEU A 265 -21.06 11.87 41.70
C LEU A 265 -19.97 12.26 42.69
N GLU A 266 -18.76 12.56 42.22
CA GLU A 266 -17.66 13.05 43.06
C GLU A 266 -17.96 14.43 43.66
N ASP A 267 -18.60 15.33 42.91
CA ASP A 267 -19.06 16.63 43.42
C ASP A 267 -20.18 16.44 44.45
N ALA A 268 -21.14 15.55 44.18
CA ALA A 268 -22.21 15.22 45.12
C ALA A 268 -21.68 14.60 46.42
N GLN A 269 -20.69 13.70 46.32
CA GLN A 269 -20.02 13.11 47.47
C GLN A 269 -19.31 14.18 48.31
N ARG A 270 -18.51 15.05 47.69
CA ARG A 270 -17.82 16.14 48.39
C ARG A 270 -18.79 17.08 49.10
N ASN A 271 -19.92 17.41 48.46
CA ASN A 271 -20.96 18.23 49.06
C ASN A 271 -21.64 17.52 50.24
N ALA A 272 -21.91 16.22 50.13
CA ALA A 272 -22.49 15.43 51.21
C ALA A 272 -21.53 15.31 52.41
N GLU A 273 -20.24 15.09 52.17
CA GLU A 273 -19.19 15.06 53.21
C GLU A 273 -19.07 16.43 53.92
N LYS A 274 -19.15 17.52 53.16
CA LYS A 274 -19.18 18.88 53.73
C LYS A 274 -20.43 19.13 54.57
N ALA A 275 -21.61 18.75 54.08
CA ALA A 275 -22.85 18.89 54.83
C ALA A 275 -22.86 18.03 56.11
N LEU A 276 -22.26 16.83 56.06
CA LEU A 276 -22.08 15.96 57.22
C LEU A 276 -21.16 16.59 58.25
N SER A 277 -20.01 17.16 57.84
CA SER A 277 -19.09 17.81 58.77
C SER A 277 -19.69 19.07 59.39
N GLU A 278 -20.41 19.89 58.62
CA GLU A 278 -21.17 21.03 59.13
C GLU A 278 -22.24 20.59 60.15
N SER A 279 -22.96 19.51 59.86
CA SER A 279 -23.96 18.95 60.78
C SER A 279 -23.33 18.40 62.06
N GLN A 280 -22.15 17.78 61.97
CA GLN A 280 -21.39 17.30 63.14
C GLN A 280 -20.90 18.44 64.03
N VAL A 281 -20.41 19.54 63.43
CA VAL A 281 -20.02 20.75 64.18
C VAL A 281 -21.24 21.37 64.85
N ALA A 282 -22.36 21.49 64.14
CA ALA A 282 -23.61 22.02 64.69
C ALA A 282 -24.13 21.16 65.85
N LEU A 283 -24.06 19.82 65.72
CA LEU A 283 -24.42 18.89 66.79
C LEU A 283 -23.51 19.06 68.01
N GLY A 284 -22.19 19.15 67.82
CA GLY A 284 -21.23 19.39 68.90
C GLY A 284 -21.50 20.71 69.62
N ALA A 285 -21.77 21.79 68.88
CA ALA A 285 -22.13 23.07 69.47
C ALA A 285 -23.45 23.01 70.26
N ALA A 286 -24.46 22.29 69.73
CA ALA A 286 -25.73 22.09 70.42
C ALA A 286 -25.56 21.26 71.71
N GLN A 287 -24.69 20.25 71.70
CA GLN A 287 -24.35 19.46 72.89
C GLN A 287 -23.66 20.31 73.95
N THR A 288 -22.64 21.12 73.58
CA THR A 288 -21.98 22.03 74.51
C THR A 288 -22.93 23.09 75.06
N ALA A 289 -23.85 23.62 74.24
CA ALA A 289 -24.86 24.57 74.69
C ALA A 289 -25.86 23.92 75.68
N LEU A 290 -26.25 22.66 75.43
CA LEU A 290 -27.09 21.89 76.35
C LEU A 290 -26.39 21.64 77.69
N GLU A 291 -25.13 21.20 77.67
CA GLU A 291 -24.30 21.01 78.87
C GLU A 291 -24.15 22.32 79.67
N GLY A 292 -23.90 23.44 78.98
CA GLY A 292 -23.83 24.76 79.61
C GLY A 292 -25.16 25.20 80.22
N ALA A 293 -26.28 24.95 79.55
CA ALA A 293 -27.61 25.24 80.08
C ALA A 293 -27.94 24.36 81.30
N MET A 294 -27.54 23.09 81.29
CA MET A 294 -27.68 22.19 82.44
C MET A 294 -26.83 22.66 83.63
N SER A 295 -25.57 23.01 83.41
CA SER A 295 -24.70 23.54 84.48
C SER A 295 -25.25 24.84 85.08
N LEU A 296 -25.74 25.76 84.23
CA LEU A 296 -26.34 27.00 84.70
C LEU A 296 -27.62 26.74 85.52
N ARG A 297 -28.43 25.75 85.10
CA ARG A 297 -29.59 25.31 85.87
C ARG A 297 -29.16 24.77 87.24
N ASP A 298 -28.17 23.89 87.29
CA ASP A 298 -27.66 23.31 88.53
C ASP A 298 -27.12 24.40 89.48
N GLU A 299 -26.40 25.40 88.95
CA GLU A 299 -25.94 26.58 89.72
C GLU A 299 -27.11 27.38 90.29
N ARG A 300 -28.16 27.61 89.49
CA ARG A 300 -29.35 28.34 89.94
C ARG A 300 -30.15 27.57 90.99
N ASP A 301 -30.29 26.26 90.82
CA ASP A 301 -30.93 25.39 91.80
C ASP A 301 -30.14 25.39 93.12
N ALA A 302 -28.80 25.38 93.05
CA ALA A 302 -27.93 25.52 94.23
C ALA A 302 -28.07 26.89 94.92
N GLU A 303 -28.07 28.00 94.17
CA GLU A 303 -28.31 29.35 94.71
C GLU A 303 -29.67 29.45 95.42
N VAL A 304 -30.72 28.85 94.85
CA VAL A 304 -32.05 28.84 95.48
C VAL A 304 -32.06 28.02 96.77
N LEU A 305 -31.39 26.87 96.79
CA LEU A 305 -31.22 26.08 98.01
C LEU A 305 -30.43 26.84 99.08
N GLU A 306 -29.38 27.58 98.70
CA GLU A 306 -28.60 28.41 99.61
C GLU A 306 -29.46 29.54 100.18
N LEU A 307 -30.13 30.33 99.33
CA LEU A 307 -31.06 31.39 99.77
C LEU A 307 -32.19 30.85 100.65
N GLN A 308 -32.74 29.67 100.33
CA GLN A 308 -33.72 29.00 101.18
C GLN A 308 -33.13 28.69 102.55
N SER A 309 -31.92 28.12 102.59
CA SER A 309 -31.26 27.77 103.85
C SER A 309 -30.90 28.99 104.70
N GLU A 310 -30.48 30.09 104.06
CA GLU A 310 -30.19 31.37 104.73
C GLU A 310 -31.46 32.00 105.29
N LEU A 311 -32.55 32.01 104.53
CA LEU A 311 -33.86 32.48 104.98
C LEU A 311 -34.36 31.64 106.16
N GLU A 312 -34.31 30.31 106.06
CA GLU A 312 -34.69 29.41 107.15
C GLU A 312 -33.81 29.58 108.40
N ALA A 313 -32.51 29.85 108.23
CA ALA A 313 -31.59 30.10 109.34
C ALA A 313 -31.86 31.47 110.01
N ALA A 314 -32.11 32.51 109.22
CA ALA A 314 -32.46 33.84 109.70
C ALA A 314 -33.80 33.82 110.46
N LEU A 315 -34.80 33.13 109.92
CA LEU A 315 -36.10 32.90 110.56
C LEU A 315 -35.98 32.13 111.88
N ARG A 316 -35.17 31.05 111.90
CA ARG A 316 -34.86 30.31 113.15
C ARG A 316 -34.16 31.18 114.20
N THR A 317 -33.23 32.03 113.78
CA THR A 317 -32.51 32.94 114.70
C THR A 317 -33.46 33.98 115.29
N ALA A 318 -34.45 34.41 114.53
CA ALA A 318 -35.51 35.32 114.96
C ALA A 318 -36.66 34.64 115.74
N ASP A 319 -36.60 33.31 115.94
CA ASP A 319 -37.66 32.47 116.53
C ASP A 319 -39.03 32.65 115.85
N CYS A 320 -39.00 32.83 114.54
CA CYS A 320 -40.15 33.15 113.70
C CYS A 320 -40.34 32.07 112.63
N ALA A 321 -41.58 31.73 112.31
CA ALA A 321 -41.88 30.74 111.27
C ALA A 321 -41.90 31.37 109.86
N THR A 322 -42.23 32.65 109.78
CA THR A 322 -42.30 33.45 108.55
C THR A 322 -41.86 34.90 108.82
N PRO A 323 -41.43 35.67 107.81
CA PRO A 323 -41.15 37.10 107.99
C PRO A 323 -42.37 37.88 108.50
N GLN A 324 -43.58 37.45 108.14
CA GLN A 324 -44.82 38.01 108.68
C GLN A 324 -44.97 37.75 110.20
N SER A 325 -44.57 36.57 110.69
CA SER A 325 -44.54 36.31 112.15
C SER A 325 -43.49 37.15 112.89
N ALA A 326 -42.42 37.59 112.21
CA ALA A 326 -41.44 38.52 112.78
C ALA A 326 -42.01 39.93 112.99
N ARG A 327 -42.90 40.39 112.09
CA ARG A 327 -43.70 41.62 112.29
C ARG A 327 -44.64 41.49 113.48
N ASP A 328 -45.34 40.36 113.59
CA ASP A 328 -46.32 40.12 114.65
C ASP A 328 -45.64 39.98 116.04
N ALA A 329 -44.38 39.55 116.08
CA ALA A 329 -43.55 39.46 117.28
C ALA A 329 -42.89 40.79 117.72
N ALA A 330 -43.13 41.90 117.00
CA ALA A 330 -42.57 43.23 117.27
C ALA A 330 -41.02 43.28 117.32
N LEU A 331 -40.36 42.50 116.46
CA LEU A 331 -38.91 42.58 116.28
C LEU A 331 -38.47 43.97 115.79
N PRO A 332 -37.19 44.36 115.99
CA PRO A 332 -36.69 45.64 115.50
C PRO A 332 -36.88 45.75 113.99
N GLU A 333 -37.42 46.89 113.55
CA GLU A 333 -37.64 47.24 112.14
C GLU A 333 -36.49 46.87 111.17
N PRO A 334 -35.20 47.07 111.49
CA PRO A 334 -34.12 46.65 110.59
C PRO A 334 -34.03 45.13 110.38
N GLU A 335 -34.43 44.30 111.35
CA GLU A 335 -34.39 42.84 111.24
C GLU A 335 -35.58 42.31 110.43
N ILE A 336 -36.75 42.93 110.58
CA ILE A 336 -37.94 42.66 109.76
C ILE A 336 -37.65 42.99 108.29
N GLN A 337 -37.05 44.16 108.01
CA GLN A 337 -36.69 44.56 106.65
C GLN A 337 -35.66 43.63 106.01
N ARG A 338 -34.73 43.08 106.80
CA ARG A 338 -33.74 42.09 106.35
C ARG A 338 -34.39 40.74 106.01
N LEU A 339 -35.33 40.26 106.82
CA LEU A 339 -36.04 39.00 106.55
C LEU A 339 -36.94 39.12 105.32
N GLU A 340 -37.61 40.25 105.16
CA GLU A 340 -38.43 40.52 103.98
C GLU A 340 -37.61 40.73 102.71
N SER A 341 -36.42 41.33 102.81
CA SER A 341 -35.53 41.43 101.66
C SER A 341 -35.06 40.05 101.23
N LEU A 342 -34.70 39.17 102.17
CA LEU A 342 -34.29 37.79 101.87
C LEU A 342 -35.45 36.95 101.31
N GLU A 343 -36.66 37.07 101.86
CA GLU A 343 -37.85 36.38 101.32
C GLU A 343 -38.21 36.89 99.92
N ARG A 344 -38.07 38.19 99.68
CA ARG A 344 -38.30 38.79 98.36
C ARG A 344 -37.26 38.32 97.36
N GLU A 345 -35.97 38.36 97.72
CA GLU A 345 -34.87 37.87 96.88
C GLU A 345 -35.04 36.37 96.56
N PHE A 346 -35.40 35.55 97.54
CA PHE A 346 -35.71 34.12 97.35
C PHE A 346 -36.90 33.91 96.40
N THR A 347 -38.00 34.63 96.61
CA THR A 347 -39.22 34.51 95.80
C THR A 347 -38.98 34.99 94.38
N GLU A 348 -38.29 36.11 94.19
CA GLU A 348 -37.89 36.64 92.88
C GLU A 348 -36.98 35.64 92.15
N ARG A 349 -36.03 35.01 92.86
CA ARG A 349 -35.15 34.01 92.27
C ARG A 349 -35.88 32.73 91.86
N LEU A 350 -36.82 32.26 92.67
CA LEU A 350 -37.70 31.13 92.34
C LEU A 350 -38.61 31.39 91.14
N THR A 351 -39.18 32.60 91.03
CA THR A 351 -40.01 32.97 89.88
C THR A 351 -39.18 33.04 88.60
N LEU A 352 -37.95 33.55 88.67
CA LEU A 352 -37.05 33.62 87.51
C LEU A 352 -36.62 32.25 86.99
N ILE A 353 -36.56 31.22 87.84
CA ILE A 353 -36.31 29.83 87.41
C ILE A 353 -37.58 29.24 86.78
N ARG A 354 -38.75 29.43 87.41
CA ARG A 354 -40.03 28.85 86.96
C ARG A 354 -40.60 29.45 85.67
N GLU A 355 -40.27 30.70 85.35
CA GLU A 355 -40.71 31.35 84.10
C GLU A 355 -39.82 30.98 82.90
N ARG A 356 -38.72 30.26 83.12
CA ARG A 356 -37.72 29.91 82.10
C ARG A 356 -37.63 28.41 81.78
N ASP A 357 -38.20 27.57 82.62
CA ASP A 357 -38.56 26.17 82.32
C ASP A 357 -39.89 26.12 81.55
#